data_AF-M6RLX4-F1
#
_entry.id   AF-M6RLX4-F1
#
_cell.length_a   1.000
_cell.length_b   1.000
_cell.length_c   1.000
_cell.angle_alpha   90.00
_cell.angle_beta   90.00
_cell.angle_gamma   90.00
#
_symmetry.space_group_name_H-M   'P 1'
#
loop_
_entity.id
_entity.type
_entity.pdbx_description
1 polymer ?
#
loop_
_entity_poly.entity_id
_entity_poly.type
_entity_poly.pdbx_seq_one_letter_code
_entity_poly.pdbx_strand_id
1 'polypeptide(L)'
;MENLSQDQIFVSYNGIAFDVPFLEREFNVRFRNNHIDIMFFLRSLGIRGGLKGCEKTLGVHRPETAAITGIEAVNLWKQYVDYDDMDALKILEEYNREDTVNLEILFIKGYNLKIKETPFYGEVIQEPLQLR
;
A
#
# COMPACT_ATOMS: atom_id res chain seq x y z
N MET A 1 -7.60 -18.35 -5.80
CA MET A 1 -7.93 -16.98 -6.23
C MET A 1 -9.20 -16.96 -7.08
N GLU A 2 -10.26 -17.66 -6.66
CA GLU A 2 -11.47 -17.83 -7.49
C GLU A 2 -12.40 -16.61 -7.51
N ASN A 3 -12.10 -15.56 -6.74
CA ASN A 3 -12.94 -14.37 -6.58
C ASN A 3 -12.34 -13.07 -7.16
N LEU A 4 -11.28 -13.13 -7.97
CA LEU A 4 -10.72 -11.93 -8.62
C LEU A 4 -11.43 -11.70 -9.96
N SER A 5 -12.60 -11.07 -9.92
CA SER A 5 -13.32 -10.68 -11.14
C SER A 5 -12.53 -9.60 -11.90
N GLN A 6 -12.53 -9.61 -13.24
CA GLN A 6 -11.79 -8.60 -14.03
C GLN A 6 -12.29 -7.16 -13.81
N ASP A 7 -13.52 -7.00 -13.33
CA ASP A 7 -14.14 -5.70 -13.05
C ASP A 7 -13.63 -5.04 -11.76
N GLN A 8 -12.92 -5.80 -10.90
CA GLN A 8 -12.27 -5.24 -9.71
C GLN A 8 -10.97 -4.53 -10.08
N ILE A 9 -10.73 -3.40 -9.42
CA ILE A 9 -9.49 -2.63 -9.54
C ILE A 9 -8.54 -3.04 -8.42
N PHE A 10 -7.31 -3.41 -8.76
CA PHE A 10 -6.24 -3.56 -7.77
C PHE A 10 -5.59 -2.24 -7.46
N VAL A 11 -5.34 -2.03 -6.18
CA VAL A 11 -4.62 -0.87 -5.67
C VAL A 11 -3.43 -1.38 -4.88
N SER A 12 -2.24 -0.90 -5.22
CA SER A 12 -1.00 -1.30 -4.54
C SER A 12 -0.04 -0.13 -4.44
N TYR A 13 1.06 -0.32 -3.70
CA TYR A 13 2.22 0.56 -3.75
C TYR A 13 3.42 -0.19 -4.35
N ASN A 14 3.85 0.18 -5.57
CA ASN A 14 4.91 -0.49 -6.32
C ASN A 14 4.60 -1.96 -6.72
N GLY A 15 3.33 -2.37 -6.67
CA GLY A 15 2.94 -3.75 -6.96
C GLY A 15 3.05 -4.12 -8.44
N ILE A 16 2.97 -3.16 -9.37
CA ILE A 16 3.18 -3.45 -10.80
C ILE A 16 4.60 -3.96 -11.04
N ALA A 17 5.59 -3.38 -10.35
CA ALA A 17 6.99 -3.71 -10.56
C ALA A 17 7.51 -4.81 -9.62
N PHE A 18 6.79 -5.12 -8.54
CA PHE A 18 7.25 -6.04 -7.51
C PHE A 18 6.25 -7.16 -7.21
N ASP A 19 5.09 -6.83 -6.61
CA ASP A 19 4.14 -7.83 -6.09
C ASP A 19 3.55 -8.70 -7.21
N VAL A 20 3.04 -8.10 -8.29
CA VAL A 20 2.36 -8.82 -9.37
C VAL A 20 3.30 -9.82 -10.05
N PRO A 21 4.50 -9.43 -10.52
CA PRO A 21 5.44 -10.40 -11.09
C PRO A 21 5.79 -11.56 -10.15
N PHE A 22 5.92 -11.28 -8.85
CA PHE A 22 6.19 -12.31 -7.86
C PHE A 22 5.01 -13.26 -7.71
N LEU A 23 3.81 -12.73 -7.47
CA LEU A 23 2.59 -13.53 -7.27
C LEU A 23 2.22 -14.35 -8.51
N GLU A 24 2.33 -13.78 -9.72
CA GLU A 24 2.08 -14.53 -10.96
C GLU A 24 3.02 -15.73 -11.10
N ARG A 25 4.30 -15.56 -10.74
CA ARG A 25 5.30 -16.63 -10.81
C ARG A 25 5.06 -17.69 -9.74
N GLU A 26 4.95 -17.28 -8.47
CA GLU A 26 4.83 -18.23 -7.36
C GLU A 26 3.54 -19.03 -7.39
N PHE A 27 2.43 -18.41 -7.82
CA PHE A 27 1.12 -19.07 -7.87
C PHE A 27 0.73 -19.56 -9.27
N ASN A 28 1.56 -19.34 -10.29
CA ASN A 28 1.28 -19.66 -11.70
C ASN A 28 -0.09 -19.13 -12.16
N VAL A 29 -0.37 -17.86 -11.84
CA VAL A 29 -1.61 -17.14 -12.17
C VAL A 29 -1.33 -15.95 -13.08
N ARG A 30 -2.40 -15.36 -13.64
CA ARG A 30 -2.32 -14.08 -14.37
C ARG A 30 -3.33 -13.10 -13.82
N PHE A 31 -2.86 -11.93 -13.40
CA PHE A 31 -3.72 -10.83 -12.99
C PHE A 31 -4.10 -10.02 -14.24
N ARG A 32 -5.39 -9.95 -14.53
CA ARG A 32 -5.93 -9.21 -15.71
C ARG A 32 -6.78 -8.00 -15.32
N ASN A 33 -6.82 -7.72 -14.03
CA ASN A 33 -7.55 -6.60 -13.44
C ASN A 33 -6.94 -5.27 -13.87
N ASN A 34 -7.79 -4.24 -13.90
CA ASN A 34 -7.28 -2.88 -13.92
C ASN A 34 -6.46 -2.63 -12.64
N HIS A 35 -5.33 -1.96 -12.77
CA HIS A 35 -4.39 -1.80 -11.66
C HIS A 35 -3.99 -0.33 -11.52
N ILE A 36 -4.26 0.23 -10.35
CA ILE A 36 -3.76 1.53 -9.91
C ILE A 36 -2.59 1.31 -8.97
N ASP A 37 -1.41 1.72 -9.40
CA ASP A 37 -0.22 1.73 -8.55
C ASP A 37 0.02 3.14 -8.01
N ILE A 38 -0.19 3.28 -6.69
CA ILE A 38 -0.11 4.55 -5.97
C ILE A 38 1.29 5.15 -6.07
N MET A 39 2.35 4.34 -6.17
CA MET A 39 3.70 4.87 -6.27
C MET A 39 3.86 5.71 -7.54
N PHE A 40 3.42 5.21 -8.70
CA PHE A 40 3.52 5.95 -9.96
C PHE A 40 2.55 7.13 -9.99
N PHE A 41 1.36 6.97 -9.41
CA PHE A 41 0.40 8.04 -9.28
C PHE A 41 0.96 9.23 -8.47
N LEU A 42 1.49 8.98 -7.28
CA LEU A 42 2.10 10.02 -6.43
C LEU A 42 3.36 10.62 -7.07
N ARG A 43 4.16 9.84 -7.78
CA ARG A 43 5.30 10.36 -8.56
C ARG A 43 4.86 11.39 -9.60
N SER A 44 3.68 11.22 -10.21
CA SER A 44 3.11 12.20 -11.15
C SER A 44 2.73 13.54 -10.50
N LEU A 45 2.64 13.57 -9.17
CA LEU A 45 2.40 14.76 -8.33
C LEU A 45 3.70 15.29 -7.71
N GLY A 46 4.86 14.76 -8.10
CA GLY A 46 6.16 15.13 -7.53
C GLY A 46 6.47 14.47 -6.17
N ILE A 47 5.57 13.66 -5.62
CA ILE A 47 5.77 12.97 -4.35
C ILE A 47 6.51 11.65 -4.62
N ARG A 48 7.71 11.50 -4.04
CA ARG A 48 8.61 10.37 -4.29
C ARG A 48 9.09 9.76 -2.99
N GLY A 49 9.50 8.50 -3.03
CA GLY A 49 10.01 7.76 -1.88
C GLY A 49 9.45 6.35 -1.83
N GLY A 50 9.61 5.70 -0.68
CA GLY A 50 8.84 4.51 -0.31
C GLY A 50 7.53 4.89 0.38
N LEU A 51 6.65 3.91 0.59
CA LEU A 51 5.30 4.08 1.13
C LEU A 51 5.26 4.96 2.39
N LYS A 52 6.05 4.60 3.40
CA LYS A 52 6.19 5.36 4.65
C LYS A 52 6.61 6.81 4.48
N GLY A 53 7.49 7.07 3.51
CA GLY A 53 7.92 8.43 3.19
C GLY A 53 6.76 9.24 2.61
N CYS A 54 6.02 8.65 1.67
CA CYS A 54 4.86 9.29 1.05
C CYS A 54 3.73 9.55 2.05
N GLU A 55 3.45 8.61 2.95
CA GLU A 55 2.51 8.78 4.05
C GLU A 55 2.87 9.97 4.93
N LYS A 56 4.13 10.03 5.38
CA LYS A 56 4.61 11.17 6.17
C LYS A 56 4.46 12.49 5.41
N THR A 57 4.83 12.52 4.12
CA THR A 57 4.67 13.70 3.26
C THR A 57 3.21 14.16 3.15
N LEU A 58 2.27 13.22 3.18
CA LEU A 58 0.83 13.47 3.05
C LEU A 58 0.08 13.58 4.40
N GLY A 59 0.82 13.61 5.52
CA GLY A 59 0.23 13.74 6.87
C GLY A 59 -0.51 12.48 7.34
N VAL A 60 -0.13 11.31 6.81
CA VAL A 60 -0.62 10.02 7.29
C VAL A 60 0.31 9.51 8.38
N HIS A 61 -0.27 9.24 9.54
CA HIS A 61 0.45 8.79 10.73
C HIS A 61 0.20 7.29 10.93
N ARG A 62 1.27 6.57 11.28
CA ARG A 62 1.20 5.16 11.69
C ARG A 62 1.36 5.04 13.21
N PRO A 63 0.82 3.98 13.81
CA PRO A 63 1.18 3.58 15.17
C PRO A 63 2.70 3.37 15.31
N GLU A 64 3.26 3.65 16.49
CA GLU A 64 4.70 3.41 16.75
C GLU A 64 5.09 1.93 16.58
N THR A 65 4.15 1.01 16.88
CA THR A 65 4.30 -0.44 16.69
C THR A 65 4.60 -0.82 15.24
N ALA A 66 4.18 -0.01 14.27
CA ALA A 66 4.40 -0.24 12.84
C ALA A 66 5.65 0.48 12.29
N ALA A 67 6.52 1.01 13.15
CA ALA A 67 7.70 1.79 12.74
C ALA A 67 8.87 0.96 12.14
N ILE A 68 8.73 -0.36 12.01
CA ILE A 68 9.80 -1.24 11.50
C ILE A 68 10.10 -1.05 10.01
N THR A 69 11.33 -1.23 9.58
CA THR A 69 11.78 -1.17 8.18
C THR A 69 11.43 -2.45 7.41
N GLY A 70 11.47 -2.40 6.08
CA GLY A 70 11.26 -3.59 5.25
C GLY A 70 12.29 -4.70 5.49
N ILE A 71 13.52 -4.35 5.89
CA ILE A 71 14.55 -5.35 6.24
C ILE A 71 14.20 -6.02 7.58
N GLU A 72 13.73 -5.25 8.56
CA GLU A 72 13.27 -5.79 9.84
C GLU A 72 12.06 -6.70 9.66
N ALA A 73 11.12 -6.37 8.76
CA ALA A 73 10.00 -7.25 8.42
C ALA A 73 10.46 -8.61 7.88
N VAL A 74 11.50 -8.65 7.03
CA VAL A 74 12.09 -9.90 6.54
C VAL A 74 12.73 -10.72 7.69
N ASN A 75 13.36 -10.05 8.65
CA ASN A 75 13.95 -10.73 9.82
C ASN A 75 12.87 -11.30 10.74
N LEU A 76 11.78 -10.57 10.99
CA LEU A 76 10.64 -11.05 11.77
C LEU A 76 9.98 -12.27 11.11
N TRP A 77 9.83 -12.27 9.79
CA TRP A 77 9.34 -13.43 9.06
C TRP A 77 10.22 -14.66 9.27
N LYS A 78 11.55 -14.50 9.14
CA LYS A 78 12.49 -15.60 9.39
C LYS A 78 12.42 -16.09 10.83
N GLN A 79 12.34 -15.18 11.79
CA GLN A 79 12.24 -15.52 13.21
C GLN A 79 10.98 -16.34 13.50
N TYR A 80 9.84 -15.95 12.93
CA TYR A 80 8.62 -16.75 13.01
C TYR A 80 8.78 -18.13 12.37
N VAL A 81 9.28 -18.21 11.14
CA VAL A 81 9.42 -19.49 10.41
C VAL A 81 10.41 -20.45 11.06
N ASP A 82 11.53 -19.94 11.56
CA ASP A 82 12.62 -20.76 12.09
C ASP A 82 12.37 -21.20 13.54
N TYR A 83 11.63 -20.41 14.33
CA TYR A 83 11.47 -20.61 15.77
C TYR A 83 10.03 -20.63 16.30
N ASP A 84 9.01 -20.53 15.43
CA ASP A 84 7.60 -20.41 15.81
C ASP A 84 7.34 -19.21 16.74
N ASP A 85 8.08 -18.12 16.50
CA ASP A 85 7.99 -16.90 17.30
C ASP A 85 6.71 -16.11 16.96
N MET A 86 5.67 -16.33 17.76
CA MET A 86 4.37 -15.69 17.59
C MET A 86 4.38 -14.19 17.87
N ASP A 87 5.31 -13.68 18.68
CA ASP A 87 5.45 -12.24 18.91
C ASP A 87 6.03 -11.56 17.67
N ALA A 88 7.00 -12.21 16.99
CA ALA A 88 7.51 -11.73 15.71
C ALA A 88 6.42 -11.71 14.64
N LEU A 89 5.58 -12.75 14.56
CA LEU A 89 4.44 -12.79 13.64
C LEU A 89 3.46 -11.64 13.93
N LYS A 90 3.11 -11.40 15.19
CA LYS A 90 2.19 -10.33 15.57
C LYS A 90 2.67 -8.94 15.13
N ILE A 91 3.96 -8.66 15.28
CA ILE A 91 4.56 -7.39 14.83
C ILE A 91 4.51 -7.29 13.30
N LEU A 92 4.80 -8.40 12.60
CA LEU A 92 4.76 -8.45 11.14
C LEU A 92 3.34 -8.24 10.58
N GLU A 93 2.32 -8.81 11.24
CA GLU A 93 0.91 -8.62 10.88
C GLU A 93 0.47 -7.15 11.05
N GLU A 94 0.86 -6.50 12.15
CA GLU A 94 0.61 -5.06 12.37
C GLU A 94 1.26 -4.22 11.27
N TYR A 95 2.52 -4.49 10.95
CA TYR A 95 3.24 -3.81 9.87
C TYR A 95 2.55 -3.97 8.51
N ASN A 96 2.17 -5.21 8.15
CA ASN A 96 1.51 -5.50 6.88
C ASN A 96 0.10 -4.88 6.80
N ARG A 97 -0.62 -4.82 7.92
CA ARG A 97 -1.90 -4.10 8.01
C ARG A 97 -1.72 -2.64 7.63
N GLU A 98 -0.75 -1.95 8.24
CA GLU A 98 -0.48 -0.54 7.97
C GLU A 98 -0.03 -0.26 6.51
N ASP A 99 0.64 -1.21 5.87
CA ASP A 99 1.01 -1.13 4.45
C ASP A 99 -0.19 -1.24 3.49
N THR A 100 -1.38 -1.62 3.98
CA THR A 100 -2.60 -1.79 3.16
C THR A 100 -3.69 -0.79 3.48
N VAL A 101 -4.01 -0.55 4.75
CA VAL A 101 -5.12 0.34 5.16
C VAL A 101 -4.88 1.79 4.73
N ASN A 102 -3.62 2.23 4.71
CA ASN A 102 -3.26 3.59 4.35
C ASN A 102 -3.29 3.86 2.83
N LEU A 103 -3.38 2.82 1.98
CA LEU A 103 -3.42 2.97 0.53
C LEU A 103 -4.66 3.75 0.08
N GLU A 104 -5.81 3.54 0.71
CA GLU A 104 -7.04 4.29 0.43
C GLU A 104 -6.85 5.78 0.73
N ILE A 105 -6.29 6.10 1.91
CA ILE A 105 -6.01 7.48 2.32
C ILE A 105 -5.07 8.16 1.33
N LEU A 106 -3.98 7.48 0.95
CA LEU A 106 -3.00 8.02 -0.01
C LEU A 106 -3.62 8.25 -1.39
N PHE A 107 -4.46 7.32 -1.85
CA PHE A 107 -5.15 7.45 -3.12
C PHE A 107 -6.09 8.66 -3.11
N ILE A 108 -6.92 8.82 -2.08
CA ILE A 108 -7.85 9.95 -1.96
C ILE A 108 -7.09 11.28 -1.86
N LYS A 109 -6.02 11.34 -1.05
CA LYS A 109 -5.17 12.53 -0.94
C LYS A 109 -4.53 12.89 -2.28
N GLY A 110 -3.95 11.91 -2.97
CA GLY A 110 -3.37 12.12 -4.30
C GLY A 110 -4.42 12.55 -5.32
N TYR A 111 -5.61 11.94 -5.31
CA TYR A 111 -6.73 12.29 -6.18
C TYR A 111 -7.16 13.74 -5.97
N ASN A 112 -7.36 14.15 -4.71
CA ASN A 112 -7.73 15.51 -4.36
C ASN A 112 -6.65 16.54 -4.73
N LEU A 113 -5.38 16.16 -4.76
CA LEU A 113 -4.31 17.01 -5.30
C LEU A 113 -4.38 17.10 -6.83
N LYS A 114 -4.56 15.96 -7.51
CA LYS A 114 -4.57 15.89 -8.97
C LYS A 114 -5.78 16.62 -9.58
N ILE A 115 -6.96 16.46 -8.99
CA ILE A 115 -8.20 17.01 -9.55
C ILE A 115 -8.20 18.55 -9.53
N LYS A 116 -7.47 19.18 -8.59
CA LYS A 116 -7.29 20.64 -8.52
C LYS A 116 -6.57 21.22 -9.73
N GLU A 117 -5.82 20.41 -10.47
CA GLU A 117 -5.12 20.81 -11.70
C GLU A 117 -6.02 20.68 -12.94
N THR A 118 -7.30 20.32 -12.77
CA THR A 118 -8.24 20.03 -13.85
C THR A 118 -9.49 20.92 -13.76
N PRO A 119 -10.32 20.99 -14.82
CA PRO A 119 -11.63 21.64 -14.75
C PRO A 119 -12.60 21.05 -13.71
N PHE A 120 -12.29 19.85 -13.17
CA PHE A 120 -13.10 19.15 -12.17
C PHE A 120 -12.67 19.45 -10.72
N TYR A 121 -11.95 20.54 -10.46
CA TYR A 121 -11.37 20.87 -9.15
C TYR A 121 -12.35 20.87 -7.95
N GLY A 122 -13.66 20.94 -8.21
CA GLY A 122 -14.72 20.85 -7.18
C GLY A 122 -15.10 19.42 -6.78
N GLU A 123 -14.71 18.40 -7.55
CA GLU A 123 -15.07 16.99 -7.35
C GLU A 123 -14.15 16.28 -6.34
N VAL A 124 -13.78 16.99 -5.27
CA VAL A 124 -12.93 16.44 -4.20
C VAL A 124 -13.70 15.41 -3.38
N ILE A 125 -13.01 14.35 -2.98
CA ILE A 125 -13.57 13.28 -2.14
C ILE A 125 -13.20 13.56 -0.69
N GLN A 126 -14.15 13.36 0.23
CA GLN A 126 -13.89 13.47 1.66
C GLN A 126 -12.83 12.45 2.08
N GLU A 127 -11.79 12.91 2.77
CA GLU A 127 -10.79 12.02 3.33
C GLU A 127 -11.41 11.15 4.43
N PRO A 128 -11.12 9.84 4.48
CA PRO A 128 -11.62 8.98 5.53
C PRO A 128 -11.01 9.40 6.87
N LEU A 129 -11.77 9.23 7.95
CA LEU A 129 -11.24 9.46 9.29
C LEU A 129 -10.08 8.49 9.52
N GLN A 130 -8.93 9.01 9.95
CA GLN A 130 -7.86 8.16 10.46
C GLN A 130 -8.40 7.45 11.71
N LEU A 131 -8.71 6.17 11.56
CA LEU A 131 -8.99 5.28 12.67
C LEU A 131 -7.71 5.19 13.50
N ARG A 132 -7.81 5.54 14.78
CA ARG A 132 -6.70 5.45 15.75
C ARG A 132 -6.56 4.03 16.27
#